data_AF-A0A1F9KX72-F1
#
_entry.id   AF-A0A1F9KX72-F1
#
_cell.length_a   1.000
_cell.length_b   1.000
_cell.length_c   1.000
_cell.angle_alpha   90.00
_cell.angle_beta   90.00
_cell.angle_gamma   90.00
#
_symmetry.space_group_name_H-M   'P 1'
#
loop_
_entity.id
_entity.type
_entity.pdbx_description
1 polymer ?
#
loop_
_entity_poly.entity_id
_entity_poly.type
_entity_poly.pdbx_seq_one_letter_code
_entity_poly.pdbx_strand_id
1 'polypeptide(L)'
;MKNALTENDLHHHLANQGIKNIKSLRIHIQKIFDESDHQDSVLIELYKMLFPDWEKIKWIEGFPEVGQGLWDYIFNLFVEFDGKHHPKKLKGGTWILRGFRQNHDLAPWQIDLKSCKIIYSKRTCRKKIPGQKQNKQAE
;
A
#
# COMPACT_ATOMS: atom_id res chain seq x y z
N MET A 1 -8.76 -17.13 -13.86
CA MET A 1 -8.78 -15.97 -12.94
C MET A 1 -7.35 -15.76 -12.44
N LYS A 2 -6.65 -14.73 -12.94
CA LYS A 2 -5.31 -14.37 -12.43
C LYS A 2 -5.53 -13.37 -11.29
N ASN A 3 -5.60 -13.86 -10.06
CA ASN A 3 -5.86 -13.04 -8.86
C ASN A 3 -4.60 -12.83 -8.00
N ALA A 4 -3.43 -13.26 -8.49
CA ALA A 4 -2.16 -13.12 -7.80
C ALA A 4 -1.31 -12.09 -8.53
N LEU A 5 -0.81 -11.09 -7.79
CA LEU A 5 0.21 -10.19 -8.30
C LEU A 5 1.49 -11.01 -8.52
N THR A 6 2.10 -10.93 -9.70
CA THR A 6 3.39 -11.61 -9.92
C THR A 6 4.54 -10.74 -9.45
N GLU A 7 5.69 -11.36 -9.21
CA GLU A 7 6.94 -10.65 -8.89
C GLU A 7 7.32 -9.64 -9.99
N ASN A 8 7.06 -9.97 -11.26
CA ASN A 8 7.27 -9.07 -12.39
C ASN A 8 6.34 -7.85 -12.35
N ASP A 9 5.07 -8.03 -11.97
CA ASP A 9 4.12 -6.92 -11.82
C ASP A 9 4.57 -5.95 -10.73
N LEU A 10 5.07 -6.48 -9.60
CA LEU A 10 5.65 -5.68 -8.52
C LEU A 10 6.89 -4.91 -9.00
N HIS A 11 7.85 -5.59 -9.62
CA HIS A 11 9.07 -4.95 -10.11
C HIS A 11 8.77 -3.83 -11.13
N HIS A 12 7.84 -4.07 -12.06
CA HIS A 12 7.42 -3.06 -13.01
C HIS A 12 6.70 -1.88 -12.34
N HIS A 13 5.82 -2.15 -11.37
CA HIS A 13 5.13 -1.11 -10.58
C HIS A 13 6.10 -0.23 -9.78
N LEU A 14 7.07 -0.84 -9.09
CA LEU A 14 8.11 -0.12 -8.37
C LEU A 14 8.99 0.71 -9.33
N ALA A 15 9.38 0.13 -10.46
CA ALA A 15 10.19 0.82 -11.46
C ALA A 15 9.47 2.06 -12.05
N ASN A 16 8.15 1.98 -12.25
CA ASN A 16 7.32 3.11 -12.72
C ASN A 16 7.23 4.25 -11.69
N GLN A 17 7.42 3.95 -10.41
CA GLN A 17 7.53 4.93 -9.34
C GLN A 17 8.97 5.48 -9.17
N GLY A 18 9.90 5.04 -10.03
CA GLY A 18 11.33 5.40 -9.94
C GLY A 18 12.12 4.56 -8.94
N ILE A 19 11.53 3.51 -8.36
CA ILE A 19 12.17 2.63 -7.38
C ILE A 19 12.85 1.48 -8.14
N LYS A 20 14.15 1.61 -8.38
CA LYS A 20 14.94 0.67 -9.20
C LYS A 20 16.00 -0.10 -8.41
N ASN A 21 16.27 0.33 -7.18
CA ASN A 21 17.24 -0.26 -6.27
C ASN A 21 16.95 0.13 -4.81
N ILE A 22 17.69 -0.48 -3.87
CA ILE A 22 17.54 -0.25 -2.42
C ILE A 22 17.67 1.23 -2.05
N LYS A 23 18.58 1.99 -2.69
CA LYS A 23 18.75 3.42 -2.39
C LYS A 23 17.48 4.20 -2.75
N SER A 24 16.93 3.99 -3.95
CA SER A 24 15.67 4.63 -4.37
C SER A 24 14.48 4.18 -3.52
N LEU A 25 14.45 2.91 -3.08
CA LEU A 25 13.40 2.39 -2.20
C LEU A 25 13.40 3.11 -0.85
N ARG A 26 14.57 3.25 -0.22
CA ARG A 26 14.72 3.96 1.06
C ARG A 26 14.30 5.42 0.95
N ILE A 27 14.72 6.11 -0.11
CA ILE A 27 14.33 7.51 -0.37
C ILE A 27 12.80 7.61 -0.49
N HIS A 28 12.18 6.70 -1.24
CA HIS A 28 10.73 6.70 -1.43
C HIS A 28 9.98 6.43 -0.12
N ILE A 29 10.42 5.44 0.66
CA ILE A 29 9.84 5.15 1.97
C ILE A 29 9.98 6.36 2.91
N GLN A 30 11.18 6.95 3.01
CA GLN A 30 11.39 8.14 3.85
C GLN A 30 10.44 9.27 3.46
N LYS A 31 10.29 9.52 2.17
CA LYS A 31 9.38 10.53 1.64
C LYS A 31 7.93 10.30 2.09
N ILE A 32 7.46 9.05 2.12
CA ILE A 32 6.13 8.71 2.64
C ILE A 32 5.96 9.17 4.10
N PHE A 33 6.97 8.96 4.95
CA PHE A 33 6.93 9.41 6.35
C PHE A 33 6.98 10.94 6.47
N ASP A 34 7.79 11.59 5.65
CA ASP A 34 7.97 13.04 5.68
C ASP A 34 6.70 13.79 5.21
N GLU A 35 5.93 13.20 4.30
CA GLU A 35 4.70 13.78 3.73
C GLU A 35 3.41 13.37 4.47
N SER A 36 3.50 12.50 5.48
CA SER A 36 2.35 11.98 6.21
C SER A 36 2.14 12.65 7.55
N ASP A 37 0.91 13.04 7.86
CA ASP A 37 0.55 13.63 9.16
C ASP A 37 0.12 12.59 10.23
N HIS A 38 -0.14 11.35 9.82
CA HIS A 38 -0.65 10.29 10.71
C HIS A 38 -0.14 8.91 10.32
N GLN A 39 0.06 8.05 11.32
CA GLN A 39 0.54 6.66 11.17
C GLN A 39 -0.31 5.82 10.18
N ASP A 40 -1.61 6.07 10.10
CA ASP A 40 -2.52 5.35 9.19
C ASP A 40 -2.30 5.79 7.73
N SER A 41 -1.96 7.06 7.49
CA SER A 41 -1.64 7.57 6.15
C SER A 41 -0.34 6.94 5.64
N VAL A 42 0.70 6.88 6.50
CA VAL A 42 1.95 6.18 6.18
C VAL A 42 1.66 4.73 5.76
N LEU A 43 0.83 4.03 6.54
CA LEU A 43 0.49 2.65 6.25
C LEU A 43 -0.20 2.51 4.88
N ILE A 44 -1.17 3.38 4.57
CA ILE A 44 -1.88 3.36 3.28
C ILE A 44 -0.90 3.60 2.12
N GLU A 45 -0.02 4.59 2.24
CA GLU A 45 0.96 4.91 1.18
C GLU A 45 1.99 3.78 0.99
N LEU A 46 2.43 3.12 2.06
CA LEU A 46 3.28 1.94 1.95
C LEU A 46 2.60 0.80 1.19
N TYR A 47 1.30 0.60 1.38
CA TYR A 47 0.55 -0.40 0.60
C TYR A 47 0.35 0.06 -0.86
N LYS A 48 0.05 1.33 -1.12
CA LYS A 48 -0.02 1.87 -2.50
C LYS A 48 1.28 1.69 -3.28
N MET A 49 2.41 1.81 -2.60
CA MET A 49 3.73 1.55 -3.17
C MET A 49 3.85 0.12 -3.73
N LEU A 50 3.24 -0.87 -3.06
CA LEU A 50 3.33 -2.29 -3.44
C LEU A 50 2.23 -2.75 -4.39
N PHE A 51 1.02 -2.22 -4.25
CA PHE A 51 -0.16 -2.71 -4.96
C PHE A 51 -0.57 -1.75 -6.09
N PRO A 52 -0.39 -2.14 -7.37
CA PRO A 52 -0.87 -1.35 -8.49
C PRO A 52 -2.40 -1.30 -8.50
N ASP A 53 -2.97 -0.30 -9.19
CA ASP A 53 -4.42 -0.12 -9.31
C ASP A 53 -5.14 0.02 -7.95
N TRP A 54 -4.48 0.62 -6.95
CA TRP A 54 -4.99 0.78 -5.58
C TRP A 54 -6.46 1.23 -5.51
N GLU A 55 -6.84 2.22 -6.31
CA GLU A 55 -8.20 2.78 -6.37
C GLU A 55 -9.28 1.77 -6.80
N LYS A 56 -8.88 0.65 -7.42
CA LYS A 56 -9.79 -0.44 -7.83
C LYS A 56 -9.87 -1.54 -6.78
N ILE A 57 -8.96 -1.57 -5.82
CA ILE A 57 -8.90 -2.61 -4.77
C ILE A 57 -10.01 -2.33 -3.76
N LYS A 58 -10.84 -3.34 -3.50
CA LYS A 58 -11.87 -3.28 -2.45
C LYS A 58 -11.26 -3.63 -1.10
N TRP A 59 -10.47 -4.69 -1.05
CA TRP A 59 -9.72 -5.13 0.14
C TRP A 59 -8.65 -6.16 -0.25
N ILE A 60 -7.70 -6.39 0.66
CA ILE A 60 -6.60 -7.34 0.52
C ILE A 60 -6.71 -8.38 1.65
N GLU A 61 -6.71 -9.65 1.29
CA GLU A 61 -6.53 -10.77 2.22
C GLU A 61 -5.04 -11.03 2.40
N GLY A 62 -4.58 -11.20 3.64
CA GLY A 62 -3.17 -11.42 3.96
C GLY A 62 -2.38 -10.12 4.17
N PHE A 63 -1.05 -10.25 4.26
CA PHE A 63 -0.11 -9.14 4.47
C PHE A 63 1.10 -9.34 3.56
N PRO A 64 1.67 -8.26 2.98
CA PRO A 64 2.95 -8.35 2.28
C PRO A 64 4.01 -8.95 3.20
N GLU A 65 4.90 -9.76 2.64
CA GLU A 65 6.05 -10.32 3.34
C GLU A 65 7.33 -9.64 2.89
N VAL A 66 8.22 -9.35 3.82
CA VAL A 66 9.49 -8.68 3.54
C VAL A 66 10.63 -9.30 4.32
N GLY A 67 11.84 -9.23 3.74
CA GLY A 67 13.06 -9.57 4.45
C GLY A 67 13.31 -8.67 5.66
N GLN A 68 14.10 -9.19 6.61
CA GLN A 68 14.37 -8.52 7.89
C GLN A 68 14.93 -7.10 7.75
N GLY A 69 15.83 -6.85 6.79
CA GLY A 69 16.44 -5.53 6.63
C GLY A 69 15.44 -4.43 6.28
N LEU A 70 14.47 -4.73 5.40
CA LEU A 70 13.39 -3.80 5.06
C LEU A 70 12.39 -3.67 6.21
N TRP A 71 12.06 -4.78 6.89
CA TRP A 71 11.15 -4.75 8.04
C TRP A 71 11.67 -3.85 9.16
N ASP A 72 12.92 -4.07 9.58
CA ASP A 72 13.58 -3.31 10.64
C ASP A 72 13.70 -1.82 10.26
N TYR A 73 13.99 -1.54 8.99
CA TYR A 73 14.08 -0.17 8.49
C TYR A 73 12.76 0.58 8.64
N ILE A 74 11.65 -0.01 8.17
CA ILE A 74 10.33 0.63 8.26
C ILE A 74 9.86 0.71 9.72
N PHE A 75 10.10 -0.33 10.52
CA PHE A 75 9.76 -0.31 11.94
C PHE A 75 10.42 0.85 12.69
N ASN A 76 11.71 1.06 12.48
CA ASN A 76 12.44 2.17 13.12
C ASN A 76 11.88 3.53 12.70
N LEU A 77 11.49 3.70 11.43
CA LEU A 77 10.82 4.92 10.98
C LEU A 77 9.46 5.14 11.67
N PHE A 78 8.65 4.09 11.86
CA PHE A 78 7.42 4.21 12.65
C PHE A 78 7.69 4.55 14.11
N VAL A 79 8.72 3.98 14.74
CA VAL A 79 9.09 4.31 16.12
C VAL A 79 9.45 5.79 16.27
N GLU A 80 10.24 6.33 15.33
CA GLU A 80 10.59 7.75 15.30
C GLU A 80 9.38 8.64 15.01
N PHE A 81 8.56 8.26 14.02
CA PHE A 81 7.36 8.99 13.62
C PHE A 81 6.33 9.07 14.76
N ASP A 82 6.03 7.94 15.40
CA ASP A 82 5.10 7.88 16.53
C ASP A 82 5.65 8.61 17.76
N GLY A 83 6.98 8.61 17.95
CA GLY A 83 7.61 9.38 19.02
C GLY A 83 7.34 10.89 18.90
N LYS A 84 7.27 11.41 17.67
CA LYS A 84 7.01 12.83 17.38
C LYS A 84 5.51 13.16 17.38
N HIS A 85 4.69 12.33 16.74
CA HIS A 85 3.28 12.64 16.47
C HIS A 85 2.29 11.97 17.43
N HIS A 86 2.69 10.86 18.06
CA HIS A 86 1.81 10.00 18.87
C HIS A 86 2.45 9.57 20.20
N PRO A 87 2.93 10.51 21.05
CA PRO A 87 3.72 10.18 22.24
C PRO A 87 2.97 9.35 23.29
N LYS A 88 1.64 9.30 23.22
CA LYS A 88 0.78 8.53 24.14
C LYS A 88 0.44 7.12 23.62
N LYS A 89 0.82 6.77 22.39
CA LYS A 89 0.60 5.44 21.80
C LYS A 89 1.86 4.58 21.92
N LEU A 90 1.69 3.26 21.81
CA LEU A 90 2.81 2.34 21.65
C LEU A 90 3.54 2.67 20.34
N LYS A 91 4.80 3.11 20.45
CA LYS A 91 5.64 3.46 19.29
C LYS A 91 5.82 2.25 18.38
N GLY A 92 5.54 2.43 17.09
CA GLY A 92 5.57 1.35 16.11
C GLY A 92 4.41 0.35 16.23
N GLY A 93 3.43 0.58 17.13
CA GLY A 93 2.34 -0.35 17.35
C GLY A 93 1.48 -0.58 16.10
N THR A 94 1.28 0.46 15.29
CA THR A 94 0.55 0.36 14.00
C THR A 94 1.28 -0.55 13.01
N TRP A 95 2.61 -0.42 12.93
CA TRP A 95 3.43 -1.28 12.07
C TRP A 95 3.38 -2.74 12.49
N ILE A 96 3.55 -3.02 13.79
CA ILE A 96 3.52 -4.39 14.31
C ILE A 96 2.17 -5.08 14.02
N LEU A 97 1.06 -4.34 14.13
CA LEU A 97 -0.28 -4.92 14.01
C LEU A 97 -0.79 -5.01 12.56
N ARG A 98 -0.42 -4.07 11.70
CA ARG A 98 -1.05 -3.90 10.37
C ARG A 98 -0.05 -3.73 9.22
N GLY A 99 1.24 -3.61 9.52
CA GLY A 99 2.31 -3.48 8.56
C GLY A 99 2.60 -4.77 7.80
N PHE A 100 3.81 -4.84 7.24
CA PHE A 100 4.26 -6.04 6.53
C PHE A 100 4.71 -7.12 7.52
N ARG A 101 4.57 -8.38 7.12
CA ARG A 101 5.10 -9.52 7.85
C ARG A 101 6.59 -9.67 7.56
N GLN A 102 7.36 -9.97 8.60
CA GLN A 102 8.74 -10.37 8.43
C GLN A 102 8.81 -11.83 7.96
N ASN A 103 9.64 -12.11 6.96
CA ASN A 103 9.95 -13.46 6.52
C ASN A 103 11.48 -13.64 6.46
N HIS A 104 11.99 -14.63 7.21
CA HIS A 104 13.42 -14.92 7.36
C HIS A 104 14.01 -15.71 6.19
N ASP A 105 13.17 -16.30 5.34
CA ASP A 105 13.59 -17.01 4.13
C ASP A 105 13.83 -16.06 2.94
N LEU A 106 13.41 -14.79 3.06
CA LEU A 106 13.61 -13.75 2.05
C LEU A 106 14.96 -13.05 2.23
N ALA A 107 15.56 -12.62 1.12
CA ALA A 107 16.74 -11.75 1.19
C ALA A 107 16.40 -10.44 1.93
N PRO A 108 17.36 -9.75 2.58
CA PRO A 108 17.07 -8.69 3.55
C PRO A 108 16.16 -7.55 3.06
N TRP A 109 16.18 -7.25 1.75
CA TRP A 109 15.37 -6.18 1.13
C TRP A 109 14.36 -6.70 0.12
N GLN A 110 14.14 -8.02 0.08
CA GLN A 110 13.18 -8.65 -0.81
C GLN A 110 11.76 -8.46 -0.29
N ILE A 111 10.82 -8.32 -1.22
CA ILE A 111 9.39 -8.18 -0.99
C ILE A 111 8.70 -9.36 -1.69
N ASP A 112 7.79 -10.02 -1.00
CA ASP A 112 6.93 -11.07 -1.56
C ASP A 112 5.46 -10.75 -1.27
N LEU A 113 4.63 -10.92 -2.30
CA LEU A 113 3.18 -10.67 -2.24
C LEU A 113 2.36 -11.94 -2.45
N LYS A 114 2.99 -13.12 -2.50
CA LYS A 114 2.30 -14.41 -2.72
C LYS A 114 1.24 -14.72 -1.67
N SER A 115 1.43 -14.30 -0.42
CA SER A 115 0.44 -14.48 0.66
C SER A 115 -0.70 -13.47 0.60
N CYS A 116 -0.64 -12.48 -0.31
CA CYS A 116 -1.70 -11.51 -0.53
C CYS A 116 -2.65 -11.94 -1.64
N LYS A 117 -3.95 -11.81 -1.38
CA LYS A 117 -5.00 -12.00 -2.39
C LYS A 117 -5.82 -10.72 -2.51
N ILE A 118 -5.82 -10.17 -3.72
CA ILE A 118 -6.41 -8.87 -4.01
C ILE A 118 -7.86 -9.07 -4.47
N ILE A 119 -8.80 -8.40 -3.80
CA ILE A 119 -10.21 -8.40 -4.19
C ILE A 119 -10.57 -7.04 -4.74
N TYR A 120 -10.89 -6.99 -6.04
CA TYR A 120 -11.26 -5.75 -6.72
C TYR A 120 -12.74 -5.40 -6.55
N SER A 121 -13.04 -4.11 -6.55
CA SER A 121 -14.40 -3.60 -6.61
C SER A 121 -15.06 -4.02 -7.91
N LYS A 122 -16.26 -4.61 -7.84
CA LYS A 122 -17.06 -4.87 -9.05
C LYS A 122 -17.40 -3.51 -9.66
N ARG A 123 -17.04 -3.30 -10.93
CA ARG A 123 -17.57 -2.16 -11.69
C ARG A 123 -19.08 -2.23 -11.59
N THR A 124 -19.71 -1.21 -11.01
CA THR A 124 -21.14 -1.03 -11.15
C THR A 124 -21.38 -0.66 -12.61
N CYS A 125 -21.85 -1.62 -13.43
CA CYS A 125 -22.59 -1.24 -14.62
C CYS A 125 -23.79 -0.44 -14.11
N ARG A 126 -23.70 0.90 -14.16
CA ARG A 126 -24.88 1.75 -14.03
C ARG A 126 -25.81 1.30 -15.14
N LYS A 127 -26.82 0.48 -14.81
CA LYS A 127 -27.95 0.27 -15.71
C LYS A 127 -28.49 1.67 -15.99
N LYS A 128 -28.44 2.12 -17.25
CA LYS A 128 -29.20 3.30 -17.67
C LYS A 128 -30.63 3.01 -17.25
N ILE A 129 -31.17 3.77 -16.30
CA ILE A 129 -32.60 3.74 -16.01
C ILE A 129 -33.26 4.31 -17.28
N PRO A 130 -34.06 3.53 -18.03
CA PRO A 130 -34.80 4.08 -19.15
C PRO A 130 -35.88 4.99 -18.55
N GLY A 131 -35.85 6.29 -18.86
CA GLY A 131 -37.02 7.14 -18.63
C GLY A 131 -36.86 8.44 -17.84
N GLN A 132 -35.68 9.05 -17.72
CA GLN A 132 -35.63 10.47 -17.32
C GLN A 132 -35.81 11.38 -18.55
N LYS A 133 -37.06 11.81 -18.75
CA LYS A 133 -37.41 12.91 -19.66
C LYS A 133 -36.71 14.19 -19.19
N GLN A 134 -35.91 14.79 -20.05
CA GLN A 134 -35.44 16.16 -19.85
C GLN A 134 -36.61 17.10 -20.11
N ASN A 135 -37.07 17.81 -19.07
CA ASN A 135 -37.96 18.95 -19.24
C ASN A 135 -37.17 20.07 -19.91
N LYS A 136 -37.54 20.40 -21.16
CA LYS A 136 -37.21 21.67 -21.79
C LYS A 136 -38.10 22.73 -21.15
N GLN A 137 -37.52 23.64 -20.37
CA GLN A 137 -38.06 24.98 -20.21
C GLN A 137 -37.54 25.80 -21.39
N ALA A 138 -38.46 26.34 -22.18
CA ALA A 138 -38.23 27.47 -23.06
C ALA A 138 -39.38 28.44 -22.80
N GLU A 139 -38.99 29.71 -22.69
CA GLU A 139 -39.75 30.91 -22.31
C GLU A 139 -41.09 31.10 -23.02
#